data_AF-A0A7J8F362-F1
#
_entry.id   AF-A0A7J8F362-F1
#
_cell.length_a   1.000
_cell.length_b   1.000
_cell.length_c   1.000
_cell.angle_alpha   90.00
_cell.angle_beta   90.00
_cell.angle_gamma   90.00
#
_symmetry.space_group_name_H-M   'P 1'
#
loop_
_entity.id
_entity.type
_entity.pdbx_description
1 polymer ?
#
loop_
_entity_poly.entity_id
_entity_poly.type
_entity_poly.pdbx_seq_one_letter_code
_entity_poly.pdbx_strand_id
1 'polypeptide(L)'
;MISIYDAKTEQLRIGPYSWTPFPHVDFWLQQDDKEILENLSTSPLAEPPHFVEHIRSTLLFLKKYPSPTNTLFPGNKALLYKKNEDGLWEKISPPGS
;
A
#
# COMPACT_ATOMS: atom_id res chain seq x y z
N MET A 1 8.64 2.31 -11.23
CA MET A 1 7.78 1.20 -11.71
C MET A 1 8.33 -0.11 -11.18
N ILE A 2 7.50 -1.02 -10.68
CA ILE A 2 7.92 -2.32 -10.12
C ILE A 2 7.12 -3.46 -10.75
N SER A 3 7.74 -4.63 -10.94
CA SER A 3 7.03 -5.86 -11.31
C SER A 3 6.58 -6.60 -10.05
N ILE A 4 5.30 -6.96 -9.97
CA ILE A 4 4.70 -7.56 -8.77
C ILE A 4 4.33 -9.04 -8.94
N TYR A 5 4.37 -9.60 -10.14
CA TYR A 5 3.90 -10.95 -10.40
C TYR A 5 4.97 -11.80 -11.08
N ASP A 6 5.25 -12.97 -10.49
CA ASP A 6 6.08 -14.00 -11.09
C ASP A 6 5.19 -15.05 -11.73
N ALA A 7 5.02 -14.96 -13.05
CA ALA A 7 4.20 -15.89 -13.82
C ALA A 7 4.75 -17.33 -13.85
N LYS A 8 6.06 -17.55 -13.62
CA LYS A 8 6.63 -18.91 -13.60
C LYS A 8 6.22 -19.68 -12.35
N THR A 9 6.12 -18.97 -11.22
CA THR A 9 5.74 -19.57 -9.94
C THR A 9 4.30 -19.29 -9.55
N GLU A 10 3.59 -18.49 -10.36
CA GLU A 10 2.23 -17.98 -10.15
C GLU A 10 2.08 -17.21 -8.83
N GLN A 11 3.11 -16.47 -8.44
CA GLN A 11 3.15 -15.75 -7.16
C GLN A 11 3.03 -14.24 -7.36
N LEU A 12 2.14 -13.62 -6.60
CA LEU A 12 2.19 -12.20 -6.33
C LEU A 12 3.24 -11.93 -5.24
N ARG A 13 4.18 -11.04 -5.53
CA ARG A 13 5.31 -10.67 -4.66
C ARG A 13 5.22 -9.20 -4.28
N ILE A 14 4.84 -8.95 -3.04
CA ILE A 14 4.70 -7.59 -2.50
C ILE A 14 5.90 -7.27 -1.61
N GLY A 15 6.70 -6.29 -2.00
CA GLY A 15 7.86 -5.83 -1.26
C GLY A 15 9.11 -6.72 -1.37
N PRO A 16 10.07 -6.58 -0.44
CA PRO A 16 10.05 -5.59 0.64
C PRO A 16 10.05 -4.16 0.09
N TYR A 17 9.29 -3.27 0.73
CA TYR A 17 9.31 -1.84 0.43
C TYR A 17 9.98 -1.07 1.56
N SER A 18 10.56 0.07 1.21
CA SER A 18 11.19 1.00 2.14
C SER A 18 10.77 2.42 1.79
N TRP A 19 10.45 3.22 2.80
CA TRP A 19 10.21 4.65 2.68
C TRP A 19 10.61 5.38 3.96
N THR A 20 10.78 6.69 3.85
CA THR A 20 10.88 7.61 4.98
C THR A 20 9.49 8.12 5.39
N PRO A 21 9.32 8.68 6.61
CA PRO A 21 8.04 9.21 7.05
C PRO A 21 7.46 10.19 6.03
N PHE A 22 6.16 10.07 5.73
CA PHE A 22 5.49 10.97 4.80
C PHE A 22 5.40 12.38 5.42
N PRO A 23 5.89 13.44 4.73
CA PRO A 23 5.89 14.79 5.28
C PRO A 23 4.50 15.26 5.66
N HIS A 24 4.37 15.82 6.87
CA HIS A 24 3.14 16.46 7.35
C HIS A 24 1.88 15.56 7.27
N VAL A 25 2.02 14.24 7.45
CA VAL A 25 0.90 13.29 7.34
C VAL A 25 -0.29 13.65 8.25
N ASP A 26 -0.03 14.13 9.47
CA ASP A 26 -1.08 14.56 10.40
C ASP A 26 -1.82 15.81 9.93
N PHE A 27 -1.11 16.76 9.30
CA PHE A 27 -1.71 17.96 8.72
C PHE A 27 -2.64 17.58 7.58
N TRP A 28 -2.20 16.71 6.66
CA TRP A 28 -3.03 16.26 5.54
C TRP A 28 -4.27 15.51 5.98
N LEU A 29 -4.17 14.68 7.03
CA LEU A 29 -5.32 13.96 7.58
C LEU A 29 -6.40 14.88 8.17
N GLN A 30 -6.05 16.11 8.55
CA GLN A 30 -6.98 17.11 9.10
C GLN A 30 -7.63 17.99 8.03
N GLN A 31 -7.12 17.99 6.80
CA GLN A 31 -7.68 18.82 5.73
C GLN A 31 -9.07 18.36 5.33
N ASP A 32 -9.87 19.27 4.78
CA ASP A 32 -11.14 18.92 4.15
C ASP A 32 -10.94 18.21 2.81
N ASP A 33 -12.03 17.70 2.24
CA ASP A 33 -11.97 16.90 1.01
C ASP A 33 -11.54 17.71 -0.21
N LYS A 34 -11.84 19.02 -0.22
CA LYS A 34 -11.47 19.91 -1.32
C LYS A 34 -9.96 20.12 -1.31
N GLU A 35 -9.36 20.42 -0.16
CA GLU A 35 -7.91 20.58 -0.01
C GLU A 35 -7.15 19.29 -0.35
N ILE A 36 -7.68 18.12 0.00
CA ILE A 36 -7.08 16.84 -0.42
C ILE A 36 -7.15 16.66 -1.93
N LEU A 37 -8.29 16.95 -2.57
CA LEU A 37 -8.42 16.87 -4.03
C LEU A 37 -7.46 17.83 -4.72
N GLU A 38 -7.49 19.11 -4.35
CA GLU A 38 -6.70 20.15 -5.03
C GLU A 38 -5.19 19.96 -4.91
N ASN A 39 -4.71 19.34 -3.82
CA ASN A 39 -3.27 19.22 -3.56
C ASN A 39 -2.70 17.81 -3.72
N LEU A 40 -3.50 16.74 -3.60
CA LEU A 40 -3.03 15.35 -3.65
C LEU A 40 -3.56 14.57 -4.87
N SER A 41 -4.41 15.17 -5.70
CA SER A 41 -4.80 14.64 -7.02
C SER A 41 -4.05 15.36 -8.15
N THR A 42 -3.86 14.68 -9.28
CA THR A 42 -3.41 15.32 -10.52
C THR A 42 -4.56 15.95 -11.33
N SER A 43 -5.81 15.69 -10.97
CA SER A 43 -7.02 16.14 -11.66
C SER A 43 -8.22 16.28 -10.71
N PRO A 44 -8.26 17.32 -9.86
CA PRO A 44 -9.22 17.45 -8.75
C PRO A 44 -10.71 17.33 -9.14
N LEU A 45 -11.06 17.72 -10.37
CA LEU A 45 -12.43 17.69 -10.88
C LEU A 45 -12.80 16.40 -11.64
N ALA A 46 -11.87 15.46 -11.79
CA ALA A 46 -12.04 14.24 -12.59
C ALA A 46 -11.77 12.95 -11.79
N GLU A 47 -11.49 13.06 -10.50
CA GLU A 47 -11.27 11.89 -9.65
C GLU A 47 -12.55 11.06 -9.44
N PRO A 48 -12.44 9.74 -9.25
CA PRO A 48 -13.56 8.91 -8.84
C PRO A 48 -14.16 9.36 -7.50
N PRO A 49 -15.44 9.04 -7.22
CA PRO A 49 -16.16 9.52 -6.04
C PRO A 49 -15.52 9.10 -4.69
N HIS A 50 -14.75 8.02 -4.67
CA HIS A 50 -14.09 7.49 -3.47
C HIS A 50 -12.62 7.91 -3.33
N PHE A 51 -12.13 8.83 -4.17
CA PHE A 51 -10.71 9.21 -4.18
C PHE A 51 -10.21 9.70 -2.82
N VAL A 52 -10.92 10.65 -2.21
CA VAL A 52 -10.50 11.23 -0.92
C VAL A 52 -10.49 10.18 0.19
N GLU A 53 -11.48 9.29 0.22
CA GLU A 53 -11.55 8.17 1.16
C GLU A 53 -10.32 7.25 1.04
N HIS A 54 -9.93 6.91 -0.21
CA HIS A 54 -8.73 6.10 -0.47
C HIS A 54 -7.45 6.82 -0.06
N ILE A 55 -7.32 8.12 -0.32
CA ILE A 55 -6.15 8.91 0.08
C ILE A 55 -6.05 9.00 1.61
N ARG A 56 -7.15 9.27 2.33
CA ARG A 56 -7.15 9.30 3.79
C ARG A 56 -6.72 7.95 4.38
N SER A 57 -7.23 6.85 3.85
CA SER A 57 -6.82 5.49 4.26
C SER A 57 -5.33 5.23 3.99
N THR A 58 -4.82 5.72 2.86
CA THR A 58 -3.40 5.63 2.50
C THR A 58 -2.51 6.45 3.45
N LEU A 59 -2.92 7.69 3.77
CA LEU A 59 -2.21 8.55 4.73
C LEU A 59 -2.22 7.95 6.14
N LEU A 60 -3.32 7.35 6.58
CA LEU A 60 -3.39 6.62 7.86
C LEU A 60 -2.40 5.44 7.88
N PHE A 61 -2.28 4.71 6.76
CA PHE A 61 -1.31 3.63 6.65
C PHE A 61 0.13 4.14 6.75
N LEU A 62 0.46 5.25 6.06
CA LEU A 62 1.79 5.88 6.13
C LEU A 62 2.10 6.42 7.54
N LYS A 63 1.11 6.99 8.22
CA LYS A 63 1.23 7.42 9.62
C LYS A 63 1.50 6.24 10.56
N LYS A 64 0.81 5.12 10.37
CA LYS A 64 0.97 3.92 11.20
C LYS A 64 2.31 3.21 10.97
N TYR A 65 2.83 3.25 9.73
CA TYR A 65 4.07 2.59 9.32
C TYR A 65 5.05 3.58 8.69
N PRO A 66 5.65 4.51 9.46
CA PRO A 66 6.55 5.54 8.92
C PRO A 66 7.89 4.99 8.42
N SER A 67 8.26 3.77 8.83
CA SER A 67 9.41 3.01 8.34
C SER A 67 9.04 1.51 8.29
N PRO A 68 8.69 0.97 7.10
CA PRO A 68 8.02 -0.33 6.98
C PRO A 68 8.97 -1.53 6.94
N THR A 69 10.25 -1.33 6.60
CA THR A 69 11.17 -2.42 6.23
C THR A 69 11.23 -3.51 7.29
N ASN A 70 11.29 -3.13 8.57
CA ASN A 70 11.41 -4.08 9.68
C ASN A 70 10.07 -4.43 10.34
N THR A 71 9.00 -3.69 10.04
CA THR A 71 7.68 -3.87 10.68
C THR A 71 6.69 -4.64 9.80
N LEU A 72 6.71 -4.40 8.48
CA LEU A 72 5.83 -5.03 7.51
C LEU A 72 6.50 -6.19 6.74
N PHE A 73 7.83 -6.20 6.67
CA PHE A 73 8.60 -7.18 5.88
C PHE A 73 9.66 -7.90 6.73
N PRO A 74 9.26 -8.85 7.60
CA PRO A 74 10.19 -9.59 8.44
C PRO A 74 11.34 -10.23 7.65
N GLY A 75 12.58 -10.03 8.11
CA GLY A 75 13.77 -10.54 7.43
C GLY A 75 14.03 -9.94 6.05
N ASN A 76 13.44 -8.76 5.76
CA ASN A 76 13.54 -8.09 4.47
C ASN A 76 13.07 -8.98 3.30
N LYS A 77 12.01 -9.76 3.53
CA LYS A 77 11.43 -10.68 2.54
C LYS A 77 10.10 -10.14 2.01
N ALA A 78 9.84 -10.44 0.75
CA ALA A 78 8.55 -10.15 0.12
C ALA A 78 7.43 -10.93 0.81
N LEU A 79 6.24 -10.33 0.85
CA LEU A 79 5.01 -11.06 1.14
C LEU A 79 4.59 -11.80 -0.13
N LEU A 80 4.41 -13.11 -0.02
CA LEU A 80 4.07 -13.97 -1.14
C LEU A 80 2.59 -14.36 -1.07
N TYR A 81 1.89 -14.28 -2.20
CA TYR A 81 0.50 -14.71 -2.34
C TYR A 81 0.32 -15.59 -3.57
N LYS A 82 -0.61 -16.54 -3.48
CA LYS A 82 -1.04 -17.43 -4.57
C LYS A 82 -2.56 -17.47 -4.66
N LYS A 83 -3.09 -17.91 -5.81
CA LYS A 83 -4.52 -18.17 -5.94
C LYS A 83 -4.88 -19.48 -5.22
N ASN A 84 -5.91 -19.45 -4.39
CA ASN A 84 -6.52 -20.64 -3.81
C ASN A 84 -7.49 -21.30 -4.81
N GLU A 85 -8.15 -22.39 -4.41
CA GLU A 85 -9.09 -23.13 -5.26
C GLU A 85 -10.28 -22.28 -5.73
N ASP A 86 -10.70 -21.29 -4.92
CA ASP A 86 -11.77 -20.33 -5.26
C ASP A 86 -11.30 -19.18 -6.16
N GLY A 87 -10.01 -19.15 -6.53
CA GLY A 87 -9.42 -18.07 -7.32
C GLY A 87 -9.20 -16.77 -6.53
N LEU A 88 -9.23 -16.80 -5.21
CA LEU A 88 -8.89 -15.67 -4.33
C LEU A 88 -7.39 -15.68 -3.97
N TRP A 89 -6.84 -14.52 -3.65
CA TRP A 89 -5.43 -14.42 -3.23
C TRP A 89 -5.29 -14.85 -1.76
N GLU A 90 -4.44 -15.82 -1.50
CA GLU A 90 -4.10 -16.31 -0.17
C GLU A 90 -2.61 -16.11 0.11
N LYS A 91 -2.28 -15.69 1.34
CA LYS A 91 -0.90 -15.47 1.77
C LYS A 91 -0.20 -16.82 1.97
N ILE A 92 0.99 -16.96 1.42
CA ILE A 92 1.82 -18.14 1.62
C ILE A 92 2.67 -17.92 2.87
N SER A 93 2.49 -18.76 3.89
CA SER A 93 3.38 -18.78 5.05
C SER A 93 4.78 -19.23 4.63
N PRO A 94 5.86 -18.61 5.13
CA PRO A 94 7.19 -19.12 4.87
C PRO A 94 7.30 -20.54 5.45
N PRO A 95 7.95 -21.49 4.75
CA PRO A 95 8.13 -22.84 5.28
C PRO A 95 8.92 -22.77 6.59
N GLY A 96 8.33 -23.28 7.68
CA GLY A 96 8.93 -23.35 9.02
C GLY A 96 8.50 -22.27 10.02
N SER A 97 7.28 -21.73 9.90
CA SER A 97 6.64 -20.98 11.00
C SER A 97 5.88 -21.92 11.94
#